data_AF-A0A934UW53-F1
#
_entry.id   AF-A0A934UW53-F1
#
_cell.length_a   1.000
_cell.length_b   1.000
_cell.length_c   1.000
_cell.angle_alpha   90.00
_cell.angle_beta   90.00
_cell.angle_gamma   90.00
#
_symmetry.space_group_name_H-M   'P 1'
#
loop_
_entity.id
_entity.type
_entity.pdbx_description
1 polymer ?
#
loop_
_entity_poly.entity_id
_entity_poly.type
_entity_poly.pdbx_seq_one_letter_code
_entity_poly.pdbx_strand_id
1 'polypeptide(L)'
;MPRVRPSWQRHLCPPWCTVVHTEQDHPDDRTHRDDGVALSVVARRRTFVDSTLVERTEERTLILGRWQRDGDRRRWFFLGDDEGLELELDEASFVRLIHSMSALATEAPTDVDGHPSATKDGQPGADESEGDPPAAWREGPSSAF
;
A
#
# COMPACT_ATOMS: atom_id res chain seq x y z
N MET A 1 -10.06 -28.44 12.05
CA MET A 1 -11.50 -28.60 11.72
C MET A 1 -11.73 -27.92 10.37
N PRO A 2 -12.19 -28.61 9.31
CA PRO A 2 -12.57 -27.94 8.08
C PRO A 2 -13.74 -27.00 8.37
N ARG A 3 -13.63 -25.73 7.98
CA ARG A 3 -14.73 -24.77 8.14
C ARG A 3 -15.89 -25.22 7.26
N VAL A 4 -17.05 -25.50 7.85
CA VAL A 4 -18.26 -25.85 7.11
C VAL A 4 -18.73 -24.59 6.38
N ARG A 5 -18.96 -24.70 5.08
CA ARG A 5 -19.48 -23.61 4.26
C ARG A 5 -20.91 -23.26 4.69
N PRO A 6 -21.22 -21.99 5.03
CA PRO A 6 -22.58 -21.55 5.32
C PRO A 6 -23.53 -21.75 4.14
N SER A 7 -24.81 -21.95 4.44
CA SER A 7 -25.84 -22.23 3.43
C SER A 7 -26.09 -21.05 2.47
N TRP A 8 -25.88 -19.83 2.96
CA TRP A 8 -26.06 -18.61 2.18
C TRP A 8 -24.92 -18.35 1.19
N GLN A 9 -23.74 -18.91 1.42
CA GLN A 9 -22.55 -18.63 0.62
C GLN A 9 -22.72 -19.26 -0.76
N ARG A 10 -22.81 -18.44 -1.81
CA ARG A 10 -23.10 -18.85 -3.20
C ARG A 10 -21.89 -19.42 -3.92
N HIS A 11 -20.70 -18.91 -3.63
CA HIS A 11 -19.45 -19.33 -4.25
C HIS A 11 -18.43 -19.73 -3.20
N LEU A 12 -17.48 -20.62 -3.54
CA LEU A 12 -16.35 -20.89 -2.66
C LEU A 12 -15.57 -19.60 -2.38
N CYS A 13 -15.00 -19.49 -1.18
CA CYS A 13 -14.12 -18.38 -0.86
C CYS A 13 -13.01 -18.28 -1.92
N PRO A 14 -12.79 -17.10 -2.51
CA PRO A 14 -11.60 -16.86 -3.29
C PRO A 14 -10.34 -17.13 -2.45
N PRO A 15 -9.20 -17.54 -3.06
CA PRO A 15 -7.97 -17.86 -2.31
C PRO A 15 -7.42 -16.73 -1.45
N TRP A 16 -7.84 -15.49 -1.73
CA TRP A 16 -7.43 -14.31 -0.98
C TRP A 16 -8.36 -13.94 0.18
N CYS A 17 -9.54 -14.58 0.29
CA CYS A 17 -10.48 -14.27 1.36
C CYS A 17 -9.98 -14.81 2.71
N THR A 18 -9.86 -13.94 3.70
CA THR A 18 -9.43 -14.28 5.07
C THR A 18 -10.60 -14.29 6.07
N VAL A 19 -11.77 -13.81 5.67
CA VAL A 19 -12.98 -13.73 6.50
C VAL A 19 -13.44 -15.11 6.97
N VAL A 20 -13.85 -15.19 8.24
CA VAL A 20 -14.52 -16.36 8.79
C VAL A 20 -16.01 -16.25 8.53
N HIS A 21 -16.53 -16.99 7.56
CA HIS A 21 -17.96 -17.01 7.29
C HIS A 21 -18.70 -17.95 8.22
N THR A 22 -19.82 -17.47 8.77
CA THR A 22 -20.70 -18.25 9.64
C THR A 22 -22.14 -18.22 9.14
N GLU A 23 -22.97 -19.17 9.56
CA GLU A 23 -24.39 -19.20 9.18
C GLU A 23 -25.14 -17.95 9.68
N GLN A 24 -24.64 -17.33 10.75
CA GLN A 24 -25.24 -16.18 11.43
C GLN A 24 -24.82 -14.84 10.84
N ASP A 25 -23.94 -14.82 9.82
CA ASP A 25 -23.50 -13.57 9.20
C ASP A 25 -24.71 -12.77 8.66
N HIS A 26 -24.78 -11.50 9.06
CA HIS A 26 -25.79 -10.57 8.60
C HIS A 26 -25.72 -10.46 7.06
N PRO A 27 -26.84 -10.30 6.33
CA PRO A 27 -26.82 -10.19 4.88
C PRO A 27 -25.82 -9.16 4.31
N ASP A 28 -25.54 -8.08 5.04
CA ASP A 28 -24.57 -7.06 4.64
C ASP A 28 -23.10 -7.49 4.84
N ASP A 29 -22.84 -8.41 5.78
CA ASP A 29 -21.50 -8.91 6.10
C ASP A 29 -21.07 -10.07 5.20
N ARG A 30 -21.99 -10.56 4.35
CA ARG A 30 -21.76 -11.66 3.38
C ARG A 30 -20.87 -11.20 2.23
N THR A 31 -19.60 -10.97 2.55
CA THR A 31 -18.60 -10.38 1.67
C THR A 31 -17.26 -11.07 1.87
N HIS A 32 -16.53 -11.30 0.77
CA HIS A 32 -15.16 -11.79 0.77
C HIS A 32 -14.21 -10.60 0.91
N ARG A 33 -13.28 -10.67 1.88
CA ARG A 33 -12.26 -9.63 2.14
C ARG A 33 -10.92 -10.28 2.44
N ASP A 34 -9.83 -9.60 2.14
CA ASP A 34 -8.52 -9.93 2.70
C ASP A 34 -8.19 -9.06 3.92
N ASP A 35 -7.06 -9.34 4.57
CA ASP A 35 -6.57 -8.55 5.70
C ASP A 35 -6.05 -7.16 5.28
N GLY A 36 -6.00 -6.90 3.96
CA GLY A 36 -5.45 -5.70 3.38
C GLY A 36 -3.96 -5.49 3.63
N VAL A 37 -3.49 -4.31 3.25
CA VAL A 37 -2.14 -3.80 3.49
C VAL A 37 -2.28 -2.44 4.18
N ALA A 38 -1.64 -2.30 5.34
CA ALA A 38 -1.57 -1.04 6.05
C ALA A 38 -0.49 -0.12 5.41
N LEU A 39 -0.87 1.11 5.13
CA LEU A 39 -0.06 2.12 4.48
C LEU A 39 0.03 3.36 5.39
N SER A 40 1.21 3.64 5.93
CA SER A 40 1.46 4.89 6.63
C SER A 40 1.61 6.03 5.63
N VAL A 41 0.78 7.06 5.77
CA VAL A 41 0.76 8.22 4.87
C VAL A 41 0.74 9.52 5.66
N VAL A 42 1.30 10.57 5.08
CA VAL A 42 1.10 11.95 5.55
C VAL A 42 0.01 12.57 4.68
N ALA A 43 -1.16 12.77 5.25
CA ALA A 43 -2.33 13.28 4.54
C ALA A 43 -2.57 14.76 4.85
N ARG A 44 -3.06 15.49 3.85
CA ARG A 44 -3.55 16.85 4.04
C ARG A 44 -5.07 16.84 4.07
N ARG A 45 -5.66 17.24 5.20
CA ARG A 45 -7.11 17.31 5.41
C ARG A 45 -7.56 18.76 5.41
N ARG A 46 -8.71 19.01 4.79
CA ARG A 46 -9.39 20.30 4.80
C ARG A 46 -10.76 20.13 5.42
N THR A 47 -11.03 20.85 6.51
CA THR A 47 -12.32 20.82 7.22
C THR A 47 -12.83 22.23 7.43
N PHE A 48 -14.14 22.39 7.53
CA PHE A 48 -14.74 23.65 7.94
C PHE A 48 -14.91 23.69 9.46
N VAL A 49 -14.40 24.75 10.09
CA VAL A 49 -14.61 25.07 11.51
C VAL A 49 -15.18 26.48 11.56
N ASP A 50 -16.42 26.63 12.04
CA ASP A 50 -17.12 27.92 12.13
C ASP A 50 -17.06 28.74 10.84
N SER A 51 -17.40 28.11 9.70
CA SER A 51 -17.34 28.68 8.34
C SER A 51 -15.94 29.03 7.82
N THR A 52 -14.88 28.71 8.56
CA THR A 52 -13.49 28.88 8.13
C THR A 52 -12.94 27.54 7.62
N LEU A 53 -12.34 27.55 6.42
CA LEU A 53 -11.62 26.38 5.91
C LEU A 53 -10.27 26.26 6.63
N VAL A 54 -10.12 25.21 7.42
CA VAL A 54 -8.88 24.88 8.14
C VAL A 54 -8.20 23.72 7.42
N GLU A 55 -6.92 23.88 7.14
CA GLU A 55 -6.06 22.85 6.56
C GLU A 55 -5.14 22.28 7.63
N ARG A 56 -5.01 20.96 7.68
CA ARG A 56 -4.11 20.25 8.59
C ARG A 56 -3.35 19.17 7.84
N THR A 57 -2.13 18.94 8.28
CA THR A 57 -1.32 17.80 7.87
C THR A 57 -1.24 16.83 9.04
N GLU A 58 -1.49 15.56 8.78
CA GLU A 58 -1.56 14.53 9.82
C GLU A 58 -1.06 13.19 9.29
N GLU A 59 -0.45 12.41 10.18
CA GLU A 59 -0.10 11.02 9.90
C GLU A 59 -1.36 10.16 9.98
N ARG A 60 -1.53 9.28 8.99
CA ARG A 60 -2.65 8.34 8.92
C ARG A 60 -2.17 6.95 8.54
N THR A 61 -2.97 5.96 8.89
CA THR A 61 -2.83 4.60 8.39
C THR A 61 -4.01 4.28 7.49
N LEU A 62 -3.76 4.11 6.20
CA LEU A 62 -4.77 3.65 5.25
C LEU A 62 -4.68 2.14 5.10
N ILE A 63 -5.83 1.49 4.89
CA ILE A 63 -5.90 0.07 4.53
C ILE A 63 -6.24 -0.03 3.05
N LEU A 64 -5.38 -0.70 2.30
CA LEU A 64 -5.63 -1.12 0.92
C LEU A 64 -5.99 -2.60 0.91
N GLY A 65 -7.23 -2.95 0.54
CA GLY A 65 -7.69 -4.33 0.56
C GLY A 65 -8.54 -4.72 -0.65
N ARG A 66 -8.74 -6.02 -0.82
CA ARG A 66 -9.71 -6.56 -1.80
C ARG A 66 -11.04 -6.80 -1.12
N TRP A 67 -12.12 -6.47 -1.81
CA TRP A 67 -13.48 -6.69 -1.35
C TRP A 67 -14.36 -7.24 -2.49
N GLN A 68 -15.28 -8.15 -2.15
CA GLN A 68 -16.28 -8.69 -3.08
C GLN A 68 -17.54 -9.11 -2.33
N ARG A 69 -18.72 -8.72 -2.80
CA ARG A 69 -19.99 -9.25 -2.28
C ARG A 69 -20.18 -10.71 -2.69
N ASP A 70 -20.67 -11.55 -1.77
CA ASP A 70 -20.95 -12.95 -2.11
C ASP A 70 -22.02 -13.05 -3.21
N GLY A 71 -21.79 -13.93 -4.20
CA GLY A 71 -22.63 -14.05 -5.38
C GLY A 71 -22.41 -12.97 -6.45
N ASP A 72 -21.60 -11.95 -6.18
CA ASP A 72 -21.12 -11.02 -7.20
C ASP A 72 -19.81 -11.54 -7.79
N ARG A 73 -19.60 -11.26 -9.08
CA ARG A 73 -18.35 -11.59 -9.80
C ARG A 73 -17.41 -10.39 -9.85
N ARG A 74 -17.92 -9.18 -9.59
CA ARG A 74 -17.09 -7.97 -9.55
C ARG A 74 -16.25 -7.99 -8.28
N ARG A 75 -14.96 -7.72 -8.45
CA ARG A 75 -14.01 -7.46 -7.37
C ARG A 75 -13.81 -5.96 -7.27
N TRP A 76 -13.70 -5.50 -6.04
CA TRP A 76 -13.41 -4.13 -5.69
C TRP A 76 -12.11 -4.05 -4.91
N PHE A 77 -11.48 -2.88 -4.97
CA PHE A 77 -10.32 -2.50 -4.19
C PHE A 77 -10.74 -1.35 -3.29
N PHE A 78 -10.61 -1.56 -1.99
CA PHE A 78 -10.91 -0.59 -0.95
C PHE A 78 -9.62 0.13 -0.56
N LEU A 79 -9.67 1.46 -0.48
CA LEU A 79 -8.64 2.29 0.15
C LEU A 79 -9.33 3.24 1.13
N GLY A 80 -9.01 3.12 2.42
CA GLY A 80 -9.64 3.96 3.42
C GLY A 80 -9.08 3.80 4.82
N ASP A 81 -9.68 4.53 5.75
CA ASP A 81 -9.37 4.49 7.18
C ASP A 81 -10.66 4.53 8.02
N ASP A 82 -10.52 4.45 9.34
CA ASP A 82 -11.62 4.57 10.30
C ASP A 82 -12.04 6.03 10.57
N GLU A 83 -11.37 7.00 9.95
CA GLU A 83 -11.63 8.44 10.10
C GLU A 83 -12.45 9.04 8.94
N GLY A 84 -12.99 8.19 8.08
CA GLY A 84 -13.97 8.54 7.06
C GLY A 84 -13.40 8.76 5.66
N LEU A 85 -12.13 8.43 5.40
CA LEU A 85 -11.67 8.25 4.03
C LEU A 85 -12.14 6.89 3.53
N GLU A 86 -12.93 6.87 2.45
CA GLU A 86 -13.40 5.63 1.82
C GLU A 86 -13.41 5.78 0.31
N LEU A 87 -12.69 4.89 -0.37
CA LEU A 87 -12.68 4.79 -1.83
C LEU A 87 -12.75 3.32 -2.22
N GLU A 88 -13.78 2.97 -2.99
CA GLU A 88 -13.91 1.66 -3.61
C GLU A 88 -13.80 1.77 -5.12
N LEU A 89 -12.93 0.95 -5.71
CA LEU A 89 -12.67 0.95 -7.15
C LEU A 89 -12.86 -0.44 -7.71
N ASP A 90 -13.51 -0.53 -8.88
CA ASP A 90 -13.44 -1.76 -9.65
C ASP A 90 -12.00 -2.01 -10.15
N GLU A 91 -11.73 -3.25 -10.55
CA GLU A 91 -10.38 -3.68 -10.95
C GLU A 91 -9.79 -2.83 -12.08
N ALA A 92 -10.60 -2.47 -13.09
CA ALA A 92 -10.13 -1.66 -14.20
C ALA A 92 -9.74 -0.24 -13.75
N SER A 93 -10.53 0.37 -12.85
CA SER A 93 -10.29 1.71 -12.33
C SER A 93 -9.11 1.73 -11.36
N PHE A 94 -8.95 0.69 -10.54
CA PHE A 94 -7.80 0.51 -9.66
C PHE A 94 -6.49 0.43 -10.45
N VAL A 95 -6.45 -0.39 -11.51
CA VAL A 95 -5.26 -0.50 -12.39
C VAL A 95 -4.93 0.84 -13.05
N ARG A 96 -5.93 1.56 -13.56
CA ARG A 96 -5.71 2.90 -14.13
C ARG A 96 -5.17 3.88 -13.10
N LEU A 97 -5.70 3.85 -11.86
CA LEU A 97 -5.22 4.72 -10.79
C LEU A 97 -3.74 4.45 -10.47
N ILE A 98 -3.34 3.19 -10.30
CA ILE A 98 -1.95 2.82 -10.05
C ILE A 98 -1.04 3.35 -11.15
N HIS A 99 -1.38 3.11 -12.42
CA HIS A 99 -0.57 3.59 -13.54
C HIS A 99 -0.42 5.11 -13.55
N SER A 100 -1.51 5.85 -13.31
CA SER A 100 -1.46 7.31 -13.23
C SER A 100 -0.62 7.80 -12.05
N MET A 101 -0.74 7.16 -10.87
CA MET A 101 0.08 7.51 -9.71
C MET A 101 1.57 7.25 -9.95
N SER A 102 1.91 6.10 -10.53
CA SER A 102 3.30 5.77 -10.87
C SER A 102 3.89 6.75 -11.90
N ALA A 103 3.10 7.14 -12.90
CA ALA A 103 3.52 8.14 -13.89
C ALA A 103 3.83 9.48 -13.20
N LEU A 104 2.89 10.00 -12.39
CA LEU A 104 3.07 11.25 -11.65
C LEU A 104 4.25 11.22 -10.67
N ALA A 105 4.53 10.07 -10.05
CA ALA A 105 5.65 9.92 -9.13
C ALA A 105 7.02 9.82 -9.84
N THR A 106 7.04 9.41 -11.11
CA THR A 106 8.27 9.24 -11.91
C THR A 106 8.61 10.50 -12.71
N GLU A 107 7.63 11.38 -12.96
CA GLU A 107 7.90 12.71 -13.49
C GLU A 107 8.76 13.48 -12.47
N ALA A 108 10.04 13.67 -12.82
CA ALA A 108 10.93 14.51 -12.02
C ALA A 108 10.27 15.89 -11.83
N PRO A 109 10.38 16.53 -10.66
CA PRO A 109 9.94 17.90 -10.50
C PRO A 109 10.69 18.73 -11.55
N THR A 110 9.98 19.17 -12.58
CA THR A 110 10.48 20.23 -13.44
C THR A 110 10.65 21.44 -12.55
N ASP A 111 11.83 22.07 -12.60
CA ASP A 111 12.01 23.38 -11.99
C ASP A 111 10.95 24.34 -12.57
N VAL A 112 10.75 25.50 -11.92
CA VAL A 112 9.71 26.48 -12.28
C VAL A 112 9.78 26.90 -13.77
N ASP A 113 10.91 26.63 -14.44
CA ASP A 113 11.20 26.89 -15.85
C ASP A 113 11.20 25.64 -16.77
N GLY A 114 10.62 24.50 -16.35
CA GLY A 114 10.40 23.34 -17.23
C GLY A 114 11.65 22.55 -17.64
N HIS A 115 12.80 22.77 -16.97
CA HIS A 115 14.03 22.04 -17.26
C HIS A 115 14.18 20.79 -16.37
N PRO A 116 14.64 19.66 -16.91
CA PRO A 116 15.01 18.51 -16.10
C PRO A 116 16.16 18.91 -15.17
N SER A 117 15.97 18.76 -13.86
CA SER A 117 16.98 19.08 -12.86
C SER A 117 18.16 18.11 -13.02
N ALA A 118 19.26 18.60 -13.58
CA ALA A 118 20.47 17.81 -13.72
C ALA A 118 21.07 17.57 -12.33
N THR A 119 21.07 16.33 -11.86
CA THR A 119 21.92 15.91 -10.74
C THR A 119 23.37 16.11 -11.16
N LYS A 120 23.97 17.18 -10.66
CA LYS A 120 25.39 17.48 -10.82
C LYS A 120 26.15 16.55 -9.87
N ASP A 121 26.39 15.30 -10.30
CA ASP A 121 27.40 14.45 -9.67
C ASP A 121 28.76 15.12 -9.88
N GLY A 122 29.15 15.89 -8.88
CA GLY A 122 30.42 16.58 -8.81
C GLY A 122 31.52 15.57 -8.53
N GLN A 123 32.20 15.16 -9.60
CA GLN A 123 33.54 14.61 -9.52
C GLN A 123 34.53 15.74 -9.18
N PRO A 124 35.45 15.52 -8.25
CA PRO A 124 36.83 15.93 -8.49
C PRO A 124 37.77 14.73 -8.38
N GLY A 125 38.74 14.69 -9.29
CA GLY A 125 39.69 13.61 -9.43
C GLY A 125 40.89 13.65 -8.49
N ALA A 126 41.61 12.53 -8.56
CA ALA A 126 43.02 12.25 -8.24
C ALA A 126 43.47 12.32 -6.77
N ASP A 127 43.81 11.16 -6.22
CA ASP A 127 45.20 10.89 -5.80
C ASP A 127 45.47 9.37 -5.73
N GLU A 128 46.46 8.90 -6.49
CA GLU A 128 47.00 7.55 -6.42
C GLU A 128 48.05 7.53 -5.30
N SER A 129 47.81 6.76 -4.25
CA SER A 129 48.90 6.29 -3.37
C SER A 129 48.68 4.84 -2.97
N GLU A 130 49.61 4.01 -3.44
CA GLU A 130 49.86 2.64 -3.02
C GLU A 130 50.01 2.54 -1.50
N GLY A 131 49.32 1.57 -0.91
CA GLY A 131 49.49 1.16 0.48
C GLY A 131 48.95 -0.26 0.66
N ASP A 132 49.88 -1.20 0.88
CA ASP A 132 49.66 -2.63 1.08
C ASP A 132 48.51 -2.98 2.07
N PRO A 133 47.80 -4.10 1.85
CA PRO A 133 46.79 -4.58 2.79
C PRO A 133 47.43 -5.28 3.99
N PRO A 134 47.04 -4.99 5.25
CA PRO A 134 47.39 -5.87 6.35
C PRO A 134 46.55 -7.14 6.30
N ALA A 135 47.27 -8.25 6.47
CA ALA A 135 46.74 -9.59 6.64
C ALA A 135 45.82 -9.74 7.86
N ALA A 136 45.07 -10.85 7.84
CA ALA A 136 44.38 -11.51 8.95
C ALA A 136 42.88 -11.22 9.09
N TRP A 137 42.07 -11.97 8.35
CA TRP A 137 40.93 -12.70 8.93
C TRP A 137 40.83 -14.08 8.27
N ARG A 138 41.53 -15.05 8.86
CA ARG A 138 41.15 -16.47 8.81
C ARG A 138 40.78 -16.84 10.24
N GLU A 139 39.55 -17.29 10.45
CA GLU A 139 39.19 -18.50 11.22
C GLU A 139 37.67 -18.61 11.37
N GLY A 140 37.10 -19.64 10.71
CA GLY A 140 36.45 -20.77 11.39
C GLY A 140 35.09 -20.60 12.10
N PRO A 141 34.16 -21.58 11.98
CA PRO A 141 32.80 -21.53 12.52
C PRO A 141 32.71 -22.02 13.97
N SER A 142 31.66 -21.62 14.70
CA SER A 142 31.22 -22.34 15.90
C SER A 142 29.70 -22.48 15.94
N SER A 143 29.27 -23.73 16.06
CA SER A 143 27.91 -24.18 16.37
C SER A 143 27.62 -24.11 17.89
N ALA A 144 26.35 -24.37 18.25
CA ALA A 144 25.71 -24.45 19.58
C ALA A 144 25.40 -23.08 20.23
N PHE A 145 24.17 -22.76 20.63
CA PHE A 145 23.09 -23.56 21.23
C PHE A 145 21.72 -23.35 20.56
#